data_AF-A0A2W7P925-F1
#
_entry.id   AF-A0A2W7P925-F1
#
_cell.length_a   1.000
_cell.length_b   1.000
_cell.length_c   1.000
_cell.angle_alpha   90.00
_cell.angle_beta   90.00
_cell.angle_gamma   90.00
#
_symmetry.space_group_name_H-M   'P 1'
#
loop_
_entity.id
_entity.type
_entity.pdbx_description
1 polymer ?
#
loop_
_entity_poly.entity_id
_entity_poly.type
_entity_poly.pdbx_seq_one_letter_code
_entity_poly.pdbx_strand_id
1 'polypeptide(L)'
;MDWIVLTVLFIILGISAILIISTLVSLPQLGDERKNLIKMKAQSFTFAIVIGYALIEIFKKIYINIWKNGSYEGINPVIFLITTSIVYLSSLLFFRKKNGG
;
A
#
# COMPACT_ATOMS: atom_id res chain seq x y z
N MET A 1 -1.88 21.33 -15.17
CA MET A 1 -2.93 20.43 -14.63
C MET A 1 -2.49 19.82 -13.29
N ASP A 2 -1.64 20.54 -12.52
CA ASP A 2 -0.71 19.85 -11.62
C ASP A 2 -1.05 20.04 -10.15
N TRP A 3 -1.60 21.20 -9.79
CA TRP A 3 -1.96 21.49 -8.40
C TRP A 3 -3.15 20.67 -7.95
N ILE A 4 -4.25 20.65 -8.72
CA ILE A 4 -5.49 19.95 -8.37
C ILE A 4 -5.25 18.44 -8.19
N VAL A 5 -4.51 17.82 -9.13
CA VAL A 5 -4.17 16.39 -9.06
C VAL A 5 -3.33 16.09 -7.83
N LEU A 6 -2.34 16.94 -7.55
CA LEU A 6 -1.47 16.79 -6.39
C LEU A 6 -2.25 16.98 -5.07
N THR A 7 -3.18 17.94 -4.99
CA THR A 7 -4.06 18.10 -3.82
C THR A 7 -4.94 16.87 -3.61
N VAL A 8 -5.54 16.32 -4.67
CA VAL A 8 -6.37 15.11 -4.59
C VAL A 8 -5.56 13.90 -4.12
N LEU A 9 -4.32 13.74 -4.61
CA LEU A 9 -3.42 12.67 -4.17
C LEU A 9 -3.08 12.78 -2.68
N PHE A 10 -2.78 13.99 -2.18
CA PHE A 10 -2.55 14.21 -0.75
C PHE A 10 -3.79 13.96 0.11
N ILE A 11 -4.98 14.33 -0.38
CA ILE A 11 -6.25 14.06 0.32
C ILE A 11 -6.48 12.55 0.44
N ILE A 12 -6.29 11.79 -0.64
CA ILE A 12 -6.44 10.32 -0.64
C ILE A 12 -5.43 9.69 0.33
N LEU A 13 -4.18 10.14 0.31
CA LEU A 13 -3.15 9.68 1.23
C LEU A 13 -3.54 9.98 2.69
N GLY A 14 -4.00 11.19 2.97
CA GLY A 14 -4.46 11.60 4.30
C GLY A 14 -5.62 10.76 4.81
N ILE A 15 -6.65 10.55 3.97
CA ILE A 15 -7.80 9.70 4.30
C ILE A 15 -7.34 8.26 4.60
N SER A 16 -6.46 7.71 3.76
CA SER A 16 -5.93 6.36 3.97
C SER A 16 -5.15 6.24 5.28
N ALA A 17 -4.35 7.24 5.64
CA ALA A 17 -3.61 7.28 6.90
C ALA A 17 -4.54 7.36 8.11
N ILE A 18 -5.57 8.22 8.05
CA ILE A 18 -6.57 8.34 9.11
C ILE A 18 -7.31 7.01 9.32
N LEU A 19 -7.69 6.32 8.24
CA LEU A 19 -8.33 5.00 8.29
C LEU A 19 -7.39 3.93 8.87
N ILE A 20 -6.10 3.94 8.53
CA ILE A 20 -5.10 3.04 9.10
C ILE A 20 -4.95 3.28 10.61
N ILE A 21 -4.85 4.54 11.04
CA ILE A 21 -4.73 4.90 12.45
C ILE A 21 -6.01 4.51 13.21
N SER A 22 -7.18 4.83 12.67
CA SER A 22 -8.47 4.49 13.26
C SER A 22 -8.63 2.97 13.43
N THR A 23 -8.28 2.20 12.39
CA THR A 23 -8.31 0.74 12.46
C THR A 23 -7.31 0.21 13.48
N LEU A 24 -6.08 0.72 13.54
CA LEU A 24 -5.09 0.35 14.56
C LEU A 24 -5.51 0.69 15.99
N VAL A 25 -6.19 1.83 16.20
CA VAL A 25 -6.72 2.26 17.50
C VAL A 25 -7.96 1.46 17.91
N SER A 26 -8.69 0.85 16.96
CA SER A 26 -9.83 -0.03 17.26
C SER A 26 -9.40 -1.48 17.56
N LEU A 27 -8.17 -1.89 17.21
CA LEU A 27 -7.61 -3.21 17.50
C LEU A 27 -7.43 -3.59 18.99
N PRO A 28 -7.23 -2.67 19.97
CA PRO A 28 -7.03 -2.99 21.39
C PRO A 28 -8.23 -3.68 22.07
N GLN A 29 -9.42 -3.64 21.47
CA GLN A 29 -10.58 -4.38 21.98
C GLN A 29 -10.44 -5.90 21.77
N LEU A 30 -9.50 -6.34 20.91
CA LEU A 30 -9.13 -7.73 20.75
C LEU A 30 -7.92 -8.04 21.64
N GLY A 31 -7.94 -9.19 22.32
CA GLY A 31 -6.85 -9.62 23.19
C GLY A 31 -5.45 -9.56 22.54
N ASP A 32 -4.43 -9.41 23.39
CA ASP A 32 -3.07 -9.00 23.01
C ASP A 32 -2.37 -9.91 21.98
N GLU A 33 -2.72 -11.19 21.92
CA GLU A 33 -2.18 -12.11 20.92
C GLU A 33 -2.85 -11.96 19.55
N ARG A 34 -4.18 -11.73 19.52
CA ARG A 34 -4.94 -11.60 18.26
C ARG A 34 -4.59 -10.32 17.52
N LYS A 35 -4.39 -9.20 18.24
CA LYS A 35 -3.97 -7.92 17.62
C LYS A 35 -2.63 -8.07 16.89
N ASN A 36 -1.67 -8.80 17.46
CA ASN A 36 -0.35 -8.98 16.86
C ASN A 36 -0.41 -9.89 15.64
N LEU A 37 -1.21 -10.96 15.69
CA LEU A 37 -1.44 -11.83 14.53
C LEU A 37 -2.08 -11.09 13.34
N ILE A 38 -3.06 -10.22 13.60
CA ILE A 38 -3.69 -9.40 12.55
C ILE A 38 -2.68 -8.44 11.92
N LYS A 39 -1.92 -7.70 12.74
CA LYS A 39 -0.90 -6.76 12.26
C LYS A 39 0.16 -7.47 11.43
N MET A 40 0.67 -8.60 11.93
CA MET A 40 1.70 -9.38 11.25
C MET A 40 1.19 -9.88 9.89
N LYS A 41 0.00 -10.48 9.82
CA LYS A 41 -0.55 -10.97 8.54
C LYS A 41 -0.80 -9.83 7.53
N ALA A 42 -1.33 -8.71 7.99
CA ALA A 42 -1.57 -7.54 7.14
C ALA A 42 -0.26 -6.95 6.59
N GLN A 43 0.77 -6.84 7.44
CA GLN A 43 2.10 -6.35 7.04
C GLN A 43 2.77 -7.31 6.06
N SER A 44 2.82 -8.61 6.35
CA SER A 44 3.45 -9.60 5.47
C SER A 44 2.77 -9.67 4.10
N PHE A 45 1.45 -9.61 4.05
CA PHE A 45 0.71 -9.63 2.78
C PHE A 45 0.97 -8.37 1.94
N THR A 46 0.96 -7.21 2.59
CA THR A 46 1.29 -5.93 1.93
C THR A 46 2.72 -5.95 1.41
N PHE A 47 3.66 -6.44 2.21
CA PHE A 47 5.06 -6.56 1.82
C PHE A 47 5.26 -7.46 0.59
N ALA A 48 4.53 -8.59 0.52
CA ALA A 48 4.55 -9.46 -0.66
C ALA A 48 4.05 -8.74 -1.93
N ILE A 49 2.97 -7.94 -1.82
CA ILE A 49 2.45 -7.15 -2.95
C ILE A 49 3.47 -6.09 -3.38
N VAL A 50 4.10 -5.39 -2.43
CA VAL A 50 5.12 -4.38 -2.73
C VAL A 50 6.31 -5.00 -3.47
N ILE A 51 6.80 -6.16 -3.03
CA ILE A 51 7.86 -6.90 -3.73
C ILE A 51 7.41 -7.29 -5.13
N GLY A 52 6.20 -7.82 -5.29
CA GLY A 52 5.64 -8.17 -6.59
C GLY A 52 5.60 -6.97 -7.55
N TYR A 53 5.14 -5.82 -7.07
CA TYR A 53 5.14 -4.59 -7.85
C TYR A 53 6.56 -4.14 -8.24
N ALA A 54 7.51 -4.19 -7.30
CA ALA A 54 8.91 -3.84 -7.57
C ALA A 54 9.55 -4.76 -8.63
N LEU A 55 9.23 -6.07 -8.61
CA LEU A 55 9.69 -7.01 -9.63
C LEU A 55 9.13 -6.64 -11.02
N ILE A 56 7.84 -6.32 -11.12
CA ILE A 56 7.21 -5.91 -12.38
C ILE A 56 7.91 -4.66 -12.94
N GLU A 57 8.22 -3.68 -12.09
CA GLU A 57 8.91 -2.46 -12.51
C GLU A 57 10.33 -2.71 -13.00
N ILE A 58 11.06 -3.66 -12.39
CA ILE A 58 12.35 -4.14 -12.90
C ILE A 58 12.20 -4.74 -14.31
N PHE A 59 11.22 -5.64 -14.51
CA PHE A 59 10.98 -6.24 -15.82
C PHE A 59 10.61 -5.19 -16.87
N LYS A 60 9.75 -4.22 -16.51
CA LYS A 60 9.32 -3.14 -17.39
C LYS A 60 10.50 -2.23 -17.78
N LYS A 61 11.37 -1.89 -16.83
CA LYS A 61 12.60 -1.13 -17.08
C LYS A 61 13.51 -1.85 -18.08
N ILE A 62 13.73 -3.16 -17.88
CA ILE A 62 14.56 -3.98 -18.77
C ILE A 62 13.95 -4.04 -20.18
N TYR A 63 12.65 -4.32 -20.27
CA TYR A 63 11.94 -4.42 -21.54
C TYR A 63 11.98 -3.11 -22.34
N ILE A 64 11.70 -1.97 -21.70
CA ILE A 64 11.69 -0.67 -22.39
C ILE A 64 13.10 -0.25 -22.85
N ASN A 65 14.12 -0.47 -22.01
CA ASN A 65 15.50 -0.15 -22.39
C ASN A 65 16.01 -1.03 -23.54
N ILE A 66 15.70 -2.34 -23.54
CA ILE A 66 16.23 -3.27 -24.54
C ILE A 66 15.43 -3.23 -25.84
N TRP A 67 14.10 -3.23 -25.78
CA TRP A 67 13.25 -3.35 -26.97
C TRP A 67 12.83 -2.02 -27.59
N LYS A 68 12.60 -1.02 -26.75
CA LYS A 68 11.96 0.24 -27.19
C LYS A 68 12.97 1.39 -27.33
N ASN A 69 14.23 1.17 -26.93
CA ASN A 69 15.31 2.15 -26.93
C ASN A 69 14.87 3.52 -26.37
N GLY A 70 13.99 3.50 -25.36
CA GLY A 70 13.37 4.67 -24.77
C GLY A 70 13.74 4.81 -23.29
N SER A 71 13.58 6.02 -22.76
CA SER A 71 13.83 6.29 -21.34
C SER A 71 12.67 5.82 -20.48
N TYR A 72 12.97 4.95 -19.52
CA TYR A 72 12.02 4.56 -18.48
C TYR A 72 12.07 5.60 -17.33
N GLU A 73 10.95 6.28 -17.10
CA GLU A 73 10.83 7.38 -16.14
C GLU A 73 10.80 6.94 -14.67
N GLY A 74 10.85 5.63 -14.40
CA GLY A 74 10.84 5.14 -13.02
C GLY A 74 9.45 5.05 -12.40
N ILE A 75 9.45 4.74 -11.11
CA ILE A 75 8.24 4.74 -10.28
C ILE A 75 8.07 6.15 -9.72
N ASN A 76 6.90 6.75 -9.91
CA ASN A 76 6.57 7.99 -9.23
C ASN A 76 6.40 7.71 -7.71
N PRO A 77 7.20 8.32 -6.83
CA PRO A 77 7.19 8.02 -5.40
C PRO A 77 5.84 8.32 -4.73
N VAL A 78 5.09 9.31 -5.22
CA VAL A 78 3.76 9.66 -4.66
C VAL A 78 2.75 8.56 -4.98
N ILE A 79 2.73 8.09 -6.23
CA ILE A 79 1.82 7.03 -6.69
C ILE A 79 2.13 5.72 -5.96
N PHE A 80 3.42 5.43 -5.74
CA PHE A 80 3.85 4.27 -4.97
C PHE A 80 3.35 4.32 -3.52
N LEU A 81 3.54 5.45 -2.83
CA LEU A 81 3.07 5.62 -1.44
C LEU A 81 1.56 5.46 -1.31
N ILE A 82 0.78 5.98 -2.26
CA ILE A 82 -0.68 5.85 -2.25
C ILE A 82 -1.09 4.40 -2.49
N THR A 83 -0.50 3.75 -3.50
CA THR A 83 -0.82 2.36 -3.84
C THR A 83 -0.51 1.43 -2.67
N THR A 84 0.67 1.59 -2.06
CA THR A 84 1.09 0.78 -0.91
C THR A 84 0.20 1.04 0.33
N SER A 85 -0.20 2.29 0.57
CA SER A 85 -1.12 2.64 1.67
C SER A 85 -2.51 2.02 1.48
N ILE A 86 -3.05 2.07 0.26
CA ILE A 86 -4.36 1.46 -0.06
C ILE A 86 -4.29 -0.06 0.11
N VAL A 87 -3.25 -0.70 -0.42
CA VAL A 87 -3.04 -2.16 -0.28
C VAL A 87 -2.95 -2.55 1.20
N TYR A 88 -2.19 -1.80 2.00
CA TYR A 88 -2.07 -2.03 3.43
C TYR A 88 -3.43 -1.91 4.13
N LEU A 89 -4.16 -0.84 3.85
CA LEU A 89 -5.49 -0.61 4.42
C LEU A 89 -6.44 -1.75 4.07
N SER A 90 -6.52 -2.15 2.79
CA SER A 90 -7.38 -3.25 2.34
C SER A 90 -7.00 -4.57 3.01
N SER A 91 -5.70 -4.87 3.13
CA SER A 91 -5.21 -6.05 3.82
C SER A 91 -5.56 -6.05 5.31
N LEU A 92 -5.36 -4.91 5.98
CA LEU A 92 -5.66 -4.73 7.39
C LEU A 92 -7.16 -4.91 7.67
N LEU A 93 -8.03 -4.31 6.85
CA LEU A 93 -9.48 -4.46 6.97
C LEU A 93 -9.93 -5.91 6.71
N PHE A 94 -9.35 -6.57 5.70
CA PHE A 94 -9.64 -7.97 5.39
C PHE A 94 -9.29 -8.90 6.55
N PHE A 95 -8.09 -8.76 7.12
CA PHE A 95 -7.67 -9.58 8.27
C PHE A 95 -8.40 -9.21 9.55
N ARG A 96 -8.85 -7.95 9.72
CA ARG A 96 -9.71 -7.57 10.85
C ARG A 96 -11.05 -8.29 10.78
N LYS A 97 -11.74 -8.23 9.63
CA LYS A 97 -13.03 -8.92 9.41
C LYS A 97 -12.90 -10.44 9.53
N LYS A 98 -11.80 -11.01 9.05
CA LYS A 98 -11.56 -12.46 9.08
C LYS A 98 -11.28 -13.01 10.49
N ASN A 99 -10.62 -12.24 11.34
CA ASN A 99 -10.19 -12.70 12.68
C ASN A 99 -11.15 -12.25 13.81
N GLY A 100 -12.39 -11.87 13.47
CA GLY A 100 -13.48 -11.68 14.44
C GLY A 100 -13.55 -10.31 15.12
N GLY A 101 -13.22 -9.24 14.39
CA GLY A 101 -13.60 -7.87 14.75
C GLY A 101 -14.83 -7.40 13.99
#